data_AF-A0A9X5XAD6-F1
#
_entry.id   AF-A0A9X5XAD6-F1
#
_cell.length_a   1.000
_cell.length_b   1.000
_cell.length_c   1.000
_cell.angle_alpha   90.00
_cell.angle_beta   90.00
_cell.angle_gamma   90.00
#
_symmetry.space_group_name_H-M   'P 1'
#
loop_
_entity.id
_entity.type
_entity.pdbx_description
1 polymer ?
#
loop_
_entity_poly.entity_id
_entity_poly.type
_entity_poly.pdbx_seq_one_letter_code
_entity_poly.pdbx_strand_id
1 'polypeptide(L)'
;MTARGWFLFSLMGVVWGIPYLMIKVAVDGVSPSTVVFTRCAVGAALLLPFAIRQGGLTRTVRTYWRPMLAFACIEIMVPWWTLTDAERHLSSSTAGLLIAGVPIVGVA
;
A
#
# COMPACT_ATOMS: atom_id res chain seq x y z
N MET A 1 21.18 -11.31 -16.98
CA MET A 1 20.81 -11.20 -15.55
C MET A 1 21.27 -12.45 -14.82
N THR A 2 21.73 -12.32 -13.56
CA THR A 2 22.21 -13.48 -12.78
C THR A 2 21.03 -14.32 -12.26
N ALA A 3 21.29 -15.60 -11.89
CA ALA A 3 20.26 -16.47 -11.28
C ALA A 3 19.66 -15.84 -10.02
N ARG A 4 20.48 -15.15 -9.21
CA ARG A 4 20.04 -14.36 -8.06
C ARG A 4 19.11 -13.21 -8.45
N GLY A 5 19.38 -12.54 -9.57
CA GLY A 5 18.54 -11.46 -10.10
C GLY A 5 17.15 -11.96 -10.48
N TRP A 6 17.07 -13.07 -11.21
CA TRP A 6 15.80 -13.71 -11.54
C TRP A 6 15.02 -14.15 -10.30
N PHE A 7 15.69 -14.75 -9.32
CA PHE A 7 15.05 -15.15 -8.07
C PHE A 7 14.44 -13.95 -7.32
N LEU A 8 15.21 -12.87 -7.12
CA LEU A 8 14.73 -11.67 -6.43
C LEU A 8 13.60 -10.99 -7.20
N PHE A 9 13.67 -10.96 -8.53
CA PHE A 9 12.61 -10.41 -9.37
C PHE A 9 11.31 -11.22 -9.24
N SER A 10 11.38 -12.54 -9.35
CA SER A 10 10.22 -13.41 -9.16
C SER A 10 9.64 -13.28 -7.75
N LEU A 11 10.49 -13.26 -6.72
CA LEU A 11 10.06 -13.07 -5.34
C LEU A 11 9.34 -11.73 -5.15
N MET A 12 9.91 -10.65 -5.68
CA MET A 12 9.29 -9.32 -5.63
C MET A 12 7.93 -9.33 -6.32
N GLY A 13 7.82 -9.93 -7.50
CA GLY A 13 6.56 -10.05 -8.24
C GLY A 13 5.50 -10.83 -7.47
N VAL A 14 5.87 -11.92 -6.79
CA VAL A 14 4.93 -12.70 -5.97
C VAL A 14 4.51 -11.92 -4.72
N VAL A 15 5.46 -11.33 -3.99
CA VAL A 15 5.20 -10.59 -2.74
C VAL A 15 4.30 -9.38 -3.01
N TRP A 16 4.51 -8.66 -4.12
CA TRP A 16 3.66 -7.54 -4.51
C TRP A 16 2.40 -7.94 -5.26
N GLY A 17 2.37 -9.09 -5.92
CA GLY A 17 1.23 -9.59 -6.68
C GLY A 17 0.11 -10.19 -5.82
N ILE A 18 0.45 -11.02 -4.83
CA ILE A 18 -0.51 -11.68 -3.93
C ILE A 18 -1.50 -10.70 -3.29
N PRO A 19 -1.07 -9.51 -2.80
CA PRO A 19 -1.99 -8.52 -2.25
C PRO A 19 -3.17 -8.16 -3.16
N TYR A 20 -3.00 -8.05 -4.48
CA TYR A 20 -4.09 -7.74 -5.41
C TYR A 20 -5.09 -8.90 -5.54
N LEU A 21 -4.63 -10.14 -5.42
CA LEU A 21 -5.55 -11.28 -5.36
C LEU A 21 -6.34 -11.26 -4.04
N MET A 22 -5.66 -10.98 -2.93
CA MET A 22 -6.27 -10.92 -1.61
C MET A 22 -7.25 -9.76 -1.46
N ILE A 23 -6.97 -8.60 -2.06
CA ILE A 23 -7.89 -7.45 -2.05
C ILE A 23 -9.17 -7.81 -2.77
N LYS A 24 -9.10 -8.38 -3.99
CA LYS A 24 -10.26 -8.85 -4.75
C LYS A 24 -11.16 -9.78 -3.94
N VAL A 25 -10.57 -10.75 -3.24
CA VAL A 25 -11.31 -11.67 -2.36
C VAL A 25 -11.93 -10.93 -1.16
N ALA A 26 -11.21 -9.98 -0.57
CA ALA A 26 -11.68 -9.23 0.58
C ALA A 26 -12.83 -8.27 0.25
N VAL A 27 -12.77 -7.57 -0.89
CA VAL A 27 -13.78 -6.56 -1.26
C VAL A 27 -15.16 -7.15 -1.60
N ASP A 28 -15.24 -8.46 -1.80
CA ASP A 28 -16.50 -9.19 -1.93
C ASP A 28 -17.26 -9.28 -0.59
N GLY A 29 -16.54 -9.27 0.54
CA GLY A 29 -17.11 -9.38 1.89
C GLY A 29 -17.08 -8.08 2.70
N VAL A 30 -16.17 -7.16 2.40
CA VAL A 30 -16.00 -5.89 3.13
C VAL A 30 -15.82 -4.69 2.19
N SER A 31 -16.06 -3.48 2.69
CA SER A 31 -15.87 -2.26 1.89
C SER A 31 -14.37 -1.97 1.66
N PRO A 32 -14.02 -1.17 0.62
CA PRO A 32 -12.63 -0.82 0.31
C PRO A 32 -12.00 -0.02 1.44
N SER A 33 -12.80 0.84 2.08
CA SER A 33 -12.36 1.62 3.23
C SER A 33 -11.98 0.72 4.41
N THR A 34 -12.72 -0.36 4.67
CA THR A 34 -12.37 -1.34 5.71
C THR A 34 -11.06 -2.06 5.39
N VAL A 35 -10.83 -2.45 4.13
CA VAL A 35 -9.57 -3.09 3.71
C VAL A 35 -8.38 -2.14 3.92
N VAL A 36 -8.48 -0.90 3.41
CA VAL A 36 -7.43 0.11 3.53
C VAL A 36 -7.18 0.45 5.00
N PHE A 37 -8.23 0.68 5.78
CA PHE A 37 -8.12 0.97 7.22
C PHE A 37 -7.42 -0.15 7.97
N THR A 38 -7.82 -1.41 7.74
CA THR A 38 -7.23 -2.56 8.44
C THR A 38 -5.74 -2.69 8.12
N ARG A 39 -5.34 -2.52 6.85
CA ARG A 39 -3.92 -2.54 6.44
C ARG A 39 -3.12 -1.46 7.15
N CYS A 40 -3.63 -0.22 7.16
CA CYS A 40 -2.96 0.90 7.83
C CYS A 40 -2.93 0.72 9.35
N ALA A 41 -4.01 0.22 9.96
CA ALA A 41 -4.10 -0.01 11.40
C ALA A 41 -3.13 -1.09 11.86
N VAL A 42 -3.01 -2.21 11.13
CA VAL A 42 -2.03 -3.26 11.42
C VAL A 42 -0.61 -2.72 11.29
N GLY A 43 -0.30 -2.00 10.21
CA GLY A 43 1.01 -1.38 10.03
C GLY A 43 1.33 -0.39 11.16
N ALA A 44 0.38 0.44 11.55
CA ALA A 44 0.52 1.37 12.67
C ALA A 44 0.73 0.62 14.00
N ALA A 45 -0.06 -0.41 14.29
CA ALA A 45 0.07 -1.19 15.53
C ALA A 45 1.44 -1.88 15.65
N LEU A 46 2.00 -2.35 14.53
CA LEU A 46 3.33 -2.94 14.50
C LEU A 46 4.45 -1.91 14.67
N LEU A 47 4.31 -0.73 14.08
CA LEU A 47 5.35 0.31 14.10
C LEU A 47 5.29 1.23 15.33
N LEU A 48 4.11 1.41 15.92
CA LEU A 48 3.87 2.32 17.04
C LEU A 48 4.77 2.02 18.27
N PRO A 49 4.98 0.76 18.70
CA PRO A 49 5.89 0.46 19.79
C PRO A 49 7.32 0.94 19.53
N PHE A 50 7.82 0.80 18.31
CA PHE A 50 9.16 1.25 17.93
C PHE A 50 9.24 2.78 17.92
N ALA A 51 8.22 3.45 17.39
CA ALA A 51 8.16 4.91 17.36
C ALA A 51 8.08 5.51 18.78
N ILE A 52 7.36 4.87 19.70
CA ILE A 52 7.32 5.28 21.11
C ILE A 52 8.69 5.09 21.77
N ARG A 53 9.35 3.94 21.53
CA ARG A 53 10.68 3.64 22.12
C ARG A 53 11.79 4.58 21.68
N GLN A 54 11.72 5.12 20.46
CA GLN A 54 12.70 6.11 19.97
C GLN A 54 12.58 7.47 20.68
N GLY A 55 11.44 7.77 21.30
CA GLY A 55 11.16 9.06 21.90
C GLY A 55 10.86 10.16 20.87
N GLY A 56 10.16 11.21 21.28
CA GLY A 56 9.88 12.36 20.41
C GLY A 56 8.66 12.24 19.48
N LEU A 57 8.00 11.08 19.42
CA LEU A 57 6.79 10.85 18.60
C LEU A 57 5.75 11.98 18.75
N THR A 58 5.39 12.32 19.99
CA THR A 58 4.38 13.36 20.28
C THR A 58 4.79 14.73 19.77
N ARG A 59 6.09 15.07 19.87
CA ARG A 59 6.62 16.34 19.38
C ARG A 59 6.58 16.38 17.86
N THR A 60 7.06 15.34 17.20
CA THR A 60 7.08 15.21 15.74
C THR A 60 5.67 15.29 15.16
N VAL A 61 4.73 14.50 15.71
CA VAL A 61 3.33 14.53 15.28
C VAL A 61 2.76 15.93 15.46
N ARG A 62 2.93 16.57 16.63
CA ARG A 62 2.38 17.91 16.86
C ARG A 62 2.97 18.96 15.92
N THR A 63 4.26 18.88 15.59
CA THR A 63 4.93 19.83 14.70
C THR A 63 4.55 19.60 13.24
N TYR A 64 4.38 18.35 12.80
CA TYR A 64 4.24 17.98 11.40
C TYR A 64 2.90 17.33 11.05
N TRP A 65 1.86 17.41 11.89
CA TRP A 65 0.59 16.72 11.65
C TRP A 65 -0.06 17.10 10.31
N ARG A 66 0.02 18.37 9.87
CA ARG A 66 -0.56 18.84 8.61
C ARG A 66 0.13 18.22 7.39
N PRO A 67 1.47 18.33 7.23
CA PRO A 67 2.15 17.69 6.12
C PRO A 67 2.08 16.16 6.20
N MET A 68 2.11 15.56 7.40
CA MET A 68 1.94 14.11 7.56
C MET A 68 0.55 13.66 7.12
N LEU A 69 -0.50 14.40 7.46
CA LEU A 69 -1.87 14.09 7.04
C LEU A 69 -2.03 14.28 5.52
N ALA A 70 -1.48 15.36 4.96
CA ALA A 70 -1.50 15.59 3.52
C ALA A 70 -0.82 14.44 2.76
N PHE A 71 0.38 14.03 3.22
CA PHE A 71 1.10 12.88 2.67
C PHE A 71 0.28 11.60 2.79
N ALA A 72 -0.24 11.29 3.98
CA ALA A 72 -1.06 10.09 4.18
C ALA A 72 -2.30 10.07 3.29
N CYS A 73 -2.97 11.21 3.10
CA CYS A 73 -4.13 11.29 2.23
C CYS A 73 -3.76 11.10 0.75
N ILE A 74 -2.77 11.85 0.26
CA ILE A 74 -2.44 11.94 -1.16
C ILE A 74 -1.70 10.70 -1.65
N GLU A 75 -0.73 10.19 -0.87
CA GLU A 75 0.13 9.09 -1.29
C GLU A 75 -0.40 7.71 -0.90
N ILE A 76 -1.21 7.64 0.18
CA ILE A 76 -1.65 6.35 0.73
C ILE A 76 -3.15 6.18 0.58
N MET A 77 -3.96 7.02 1.22
CA MET A 77 -5.41 6.79 1.29
C MET A 77 -6.08 6.86 -0.07
N VAL A 78 -5.84 7.94 -0.83
CA VAL A 78 -6.47 8.12 -2.15
C VAL A 78 -6.04 7.01 -3.11
N PRO A 79 -4.74 6.72 -3.32
CA PRO A 79 -4.31 5.70 -4.28
C PRO A 79 -4.72 4.30 -3.88
N TRP A 80 -4.67 3.96 -2.58
CA TRP A 80 -5.03 2.61 -2.15
C TRP A 80 -6.54 2.41 -2.20
N TRP A 81 -7.33 3.44 -1.90
CA TRP A 81 -8.78 3.37 -2.01
C TRP A 81 -9.22 3.26 -3.47
N THR A 82 -8.67 4.08 -4.38
CA THR A 82 -8.98 3.99 -5.81
C THR A 82 -8.57 2.65 -6.40
N LEU A 83 -7.42 2.10 -6.00
CA LEU A 83 -7.00 0.76 -6.39
C LEU A 83 -7.98 -0.32 -5.90
N THR A 84 -8.32 -0.28 -4.61
CA THR A 84 -9.21 -1.27 -3.97
C THR A 84 -10.63 -1.20 -4.56
N ASP A 85 -11.09 -0.01 -4.92
CA ASP A 85 -12.37 0.19 -5.59
C ASP A 85 -12.32 -0.27 -7.05
N ALA A 86 -11.24 0.04 -7.78
CA ALA A 86 -11.04 -0.43 -9.15
C ALA A 86 -11.05 -1.96 -9.23
N GLU A 87 -10.51 -2.66 -8.23
CA GLU A 87 -10.57 -4.11 -8.15
C GLU A 87 -11.99 -4.67 -8.04
N ARG A 88 -13.02 -3.89 -7.72
CA ARG A 88 -14.41 -4.37 -7.80
C ARG A 88 -14.89 -4.52 -9.24
N HIS A 89 -14.36 -3.70 -10.13
CA HIS A 89 -14.78 -3.61 -11.53
C HIS A 89 -13.78 -4.28 -12.48
N LEU A 90 -12.54 -4.46 -12.03
CA LEU A 90 -11.46 -5.07 -12.80
C LEU A 90 -11.06 -6.43 -12.20
N SER A 91 -10.39 -7.23 -13.01
CA SER A 91 -9.70 -8.42 -12.52
C SER A 91 -8.38 -8.02 -11.85
N SER A 92 -7.90 -8.80 -10.88
CA SER A 92 -6.61 -8.55 -10.22
C SER A 92 -5.42 -8.56 -11.20
N SER A 93 -5.51 -9.35 -12.29
CA SER A 93 -4.47 -9.38 -13.32
C SER A 93 -4.44 -8.08 -14.13
N THR A 94 -5.59 -7.51 -14.47
CA THR A 94 -5.68 -6.20 -15.13
C THR A 94 -5.19 -5.08 -14.22
N ALA A 95 -5.61 -5.07 -12.94
CA ALA A 95 -5.15 -4.08 -11.97
C ALA A 95 -3.62 -4.14 -11.79
N GLY A 96 -3.06 -5.34 -11.62
CA GLY A 96 -1.62 -5.55 -11.50
C GLY A 96 -0.84 -5.12 -12.75
N LEU A 97 -1.36 -5.39 -13.95
CA LEU A 97 -0.75 -4.96 -15.21
C LEU A 97 -0.72 -3.43 -15.37
N LEU A 98 -1.80 -2.75 -14.99
CA LEU A 98 -1.88 -1.28 -15.01
C LEU A 98 -0.88 -0.66 -14.03
N ILE A 99 -0.77 -1.22 -12.82
CA ILE A 99 0.21 -0.75 -11.82
C ILE A 99 1.65 -1.00 -12.30
N ALA A 100 1.92 -2.10 -13.01
CA ALA A 100 3.24 -2.37 -13.57
C ALA A 100 3.69 -1.31 -14.60
N GLY A 101 2.75 -0.54 -15.17
CA GLY A 101 3.04 0.60 -16.05
C GLY A 101 3.38 1.91 -15.33
N VAL A 102 3.16 2.02 -14.01
CA VAL A 102 3.43 3.25 -13.22
C VAL A 102 4.85 3.80 -13.41
N PRO A 103 5.93 2.98 -13.44
CA PRO A 103 7.28 3.49 -13.67
C PRO A 103 7.45 4.21 -15.02
N ILE A 104 6.67 3.86 -16.04
CA ILE A 104 6.71 4.52 -17.36
C ILE A 104 6.25 5.97 -17.24
N VAL A 105 5.23 6.21 -16.42
CA VAL A 105 4.68 7.55 -16.16
C VAL A 105 5.55 8.32 -15.17
N GLY A 106 6.11 7.65 -14.15
CA GLY A 106 6.88 8.30 -13.09
C GLY A 106 8.32 8.69 -13.44
N VAL A 107 8.84 8.22 -14.56
CA VAL A 107 10.21 8.56 -15.06
C VAL A 107 10.17 9.66 -16.12
N ALA A 108 8.99 10.01 -16.64
CA ALA A 108 8.80 11.15 -17.55
C ALA A 108 8.89 12.49 -16.81
#